data_AF-A0A101HJY9-F1
#
_entry.id   AF-A0A101HJY9-F1
#
_cell.length_a   1.000
_cell.length_b   1.000
_cell.length_c   1.000
_cell.angle_alpha   90.00
_cell.angle_beta   90.00
_cell.angle_gamma   90.00
#
_symmetry.space_group_name_H-M   'P 1'
#
loop_
_entity.id
_entity.type
_entity.pdbx_description
1 polymer ?
#
loop_
_entity_poly.entity_id
_entity_poly.type
_entity_poly.pdbx_seq_one_letter_code
_entity_poly.pdbx_strand_id
1 'polypeptide(L)' 'MIGRSFLICIIAVVLFSAVLTGAPSFDGVIAAYQPDGTRIEFRQFGDEYHNFILDLHGRPLKQDPSSRFWHYGV' A
#
# COMPACT_ATOMS: atom_id res chain seq x y z
N MET A 1 -23.02 4.94 -35.57
CA MET A 1 -22.07 3.83 -35.80
C MET A 1 -20.71 4.28 -35.27
N ILE A 2 -20.20 3.65 -34.22
CA ILE A 2 -18.85 3.94 -33.71
C ILE A 2 -17.82 3.43 -34.73
N GLY A 3 -16.94 4.30 -35.18
CA GLY A 3 -15.89 3.95 -36.14
C GLY A 3 -14.90 2.96 -35.54
N ARG A 4 -14.39 2.03 -36.36
CA ARG A 4 -13.47 0.95 -35.91
C ARG A 4 -12.25 1.48 -35.15
N SER A 5 -11.71 2.61 -35.57
CA SER A 5 -10.58 3.28 -34.89
C SER A 5 -10.97 3.82 -33.51
N PHE A 6 -12.18 4.34 -33.35
CA PHE A 6 -12.67 4.86 -32.07
C PHE A 6 -12.86 3.72 -31.06
N LEU A 7 -13.38 2.57 -31.52
CA LEU A 7 -13.49 1.37 -30.70
C LEU A 7 -12.11 0.86 -30.23
N ILE A 8 -11.12 0.85 -31.13
CA ILE A 8 -9.74 0.45 -30.79
C ILE A 8 -9.15 1.40 -29.74
N CYS A 9 -9.36 2.71 -29.86
CA CYS A 9 -8.89 3.67 -28.86
C CYS A 9 -9.53 3.43 -27.49
N ILE A 10 -10.84 3.16 -27.43
CA ILE A 10 -11.51 2.85 -26.16
C ILE A 10 -10.93 1.59 -25.53
N ILE A 11 -10.76 0.52 -26.33
CA ILE A 11 -10.17 -0.74 -25.83
C ILE A 11 -8.75 -0.50 -25.31
N ALA A 12 -7.93 0.26 -26.05
CA ALA A 12 -6.59 0.59 -25.63
C ALA A 12 -6.56 1.37 -24.30
N VAL A 13 -7.42 2.38 -24.14
CA VAL A 13 -7.52 3.16 -22.89
C VAL A 13 -7.95 2.29 -21.72
N VAL A 14 -8.95 1.42 -21.91
CA VAL A 14 -9.42 0.52 -20.85
C VAL A 14 -8.33 -0.46 -20.44
N LEU A 15 -7.63 -1.06 -21.40
CA LEU A 15 -6.55 -2.03 -21.12
C LEU A 15 -5.31 -1.40 -20.49
N PHE A 16 -4.94 -0.17 -20.89
CA PHE A 16 -3.78 0.52 -20.33
C PHE A 16 -4.06 1.28 -19.03
N SER A 17 -5.34 1.46 -18.65
CA SER A 17 -5.69 2.18 -17.41
C SER A 17 -5.09 1.52 -16.17
N ALA A 18 -5.12 0.19 -16.08
CA ALA A 18 -4.54 -0.56 -14.95
C ALA A 18 -3.02 -0.36 -14.79
N VAL A 19 -2.28 -0.20 -15.90
CA VAL A 19 -0.82 0.05 -15.87
C VAL A 19 -0.53 1.47 -15.38
N LEU A 20 -1.43 2.42 -15.65
CA LEU A 20 -1.29 3.82 -15.21
C LEU A 20 -1.69 4.02 -13.74
N THR A 21 -2.54 3.16 -13.19
CA THR A 21 -3.11 3.33 -11.84
C THR A 21 -2.48 2.43 -10.77
N GLY A 22 -1.56 1.53 -11.13
CA GLY A 22 -0.88 0.69 -10.15
C GLY A 22 -0.09 1.54 -9.15
N ALA A 23 -0.39 1.40 -7.86
CA ALA A 23 0.39 2.07 -6.82
C ALA A 23 1.79 1.42 -6.76
N PRO A 24 2.89 2.19 -6.77
CA PRO A 24 4.22 1.62 -6.68
C PRO A 24 4.37 0.87 -5.34
N SER A 25 4.71 -0.41 -5.42
CA SER A 25 5.01 -1.22 -4.24
C SER A 25 6.35 -0.78 -3.62
N PHE A 26 6.36 -0.46 -2.33
CA PHE A 26 7.58 -0.15 -1.60
C PHE A 26 8.07 -1.39 -0.82
N ASP A 27 9.23 -1.94 -1.19
CA ASP A 27 9.84 -3.11 -0.53
C ASP A 27 10.86 -2.72 0.57
N GLY A 28 10.98 -1.43 0.88
CA GLY A 28 11.94 -0.95 1.87
C GLY A 28 11.47 -1.12 3.32
N VAL A 29 12.42 -0.90 4.24
CA VAL A 29 12.12 -0.78 5.67
C VAL A 29 11.65 0.65 5.97
N ILE A 30 10.50 0.76 6.63
CA ILE A 30 9.95 2.01 7.14
C ILE A 30 10.36 2.13 8.61
N ALA A 31 10.95 3.27 8.96
CA ALA A 31 11.25 3.62 10.34
C ALA A 31 10.26 4.70 10.82
N ALA A 32 9.63 4.46 11.96
CA ALA A 32 8.72 5.41 12.60
C ALA A 32 9.13 5.63 14.06
N TYR A 33 8.77 6.79 14.60
CA TYR A 33 8.92 7.09 16.02
C TYR A 33 7.58 6.97 16.71
N GLN A 34 7.56 6.29 17.84
CA GLN A 34 6.44 6.29 18.77
C GLN A 34 6.33 7.65 19.48
N PRO A 35 5.16 7.97 20.07
CA PRO A 35 4.98 9.22 20.80
C PRO A 35 5.96 9.42 21.98
N ASP A 36 6.50 8.34 22.54
CA ASP A 36 7.51 8.37 23.62
C ASP A 36 8.96 8.53 23.10
N GLY A 37 9.15 8.63 21.78
CA GLY A 37 10.47 8.73 21.14
C GLY A 37 11.10 7.38 20.79
N THR A 38 10.51 6.25 21.17
CA THR A 38 11.00 4.92 20.79
C THR A 38 10.91 4.73 19.28
N ARG A 39 11.98 4.25 18.65
CA ARG A 39 12.01 3.97 17.21
C ARG A 39 11.54 2.55 16.94
N ILE A 40 10.63 2.39 15.96
CA ILE A 40 10.18 1.10 15.45
C ILE A 40 10.45 0.99 13.95
N GLU A 41 10.77 -0.23 13.50
CA GLU A 41 11.03 -0.54 12.09
C GLU A 41 10.05 -1.62 11.63
N PHE A 42 9.46 -1.40 10.45
CA PHE A 42 8.48 -2.31 9.87
C PHE A 42 8.46 -2.26 8.35
N ARG A 43 7.83 -3.24 7.73
CA ARG A 43 7.50 -3.27 6.30
C ARG A 43 5.99 -3.22 6.15
N GLN A 44 5.56 -2.51 5.12
CA GLN A 44 4.16 -2.48 4.72
C GLN A 44 4.01 -3.36 3.48
N PHE A 45 3.02 -4.24 3.54
CA PHE A 45 2.62 -5.10 2.44
C PHE A 45 1.16 -4.85 2.13
N GLY A 46 0.76 -5.09 0.88
CA GLY A 46 -0.61 -4.90 0.49
C GLY A 46 -0.80 -4.66 -0.99
N ASP A 47 -2.06 -4.49 -1.34
CA ASP A 47 -2.54 -4.06 -2.64
C ASP A 47 -3.52 -2.90 -2.47
N GLU A 48 -4.23 -2.54 -3.54
CA GLU A 48 -5.24 -1.49 -3.55
C GLU A 48 -6.42 -1.76 -2.60
N TYR A 49 -6.60 -3.00 -2.14
CA TYR A 49 -7.73 -3.42 -1.32
C TYR A 49 -7.36 -3.67 0.14
N HIS A 50 -6.17 -4.20 0.41
CA HIS A 50 -5.75 -4.63 1.73
C HIS A 50 -4.31 -4.25 2.00
N ASN A 51 -4.06 -3.71 3.21
CA ASN A 51 -2.73 -3.36 3.68
C ASN A 51 -2.49 -3.98 5.05
N PHE A 52 -1.30 -4.54 5.25
CA PHE A 52 -0.85 -5.09 6.53
C PHE A 52 0.59 -4.70 6.79
N ILE A 53 0.93 -4.56 8.07
CA ILE A 53 2.22 -4.06 8.50
C ILE A 53 2.85 -5.10 9.41
N LEU A 54 4.10 -5.45 9.10
CA LEU A 54 4.87 -6.44 9.84
C LEU A 54 6.18 -5.81 10.29
N ASP A 55 6.66 -6.17 11.46
CA ASP A 55 8.03 -5.85 11.84
C ASP A 55 9.06 -6.62 10.98
N LEU A 56 10.35 -6.40 11.24
CA LEU A 56 11.43 -7.08 10.52
C LEU A 56 11.50 -8.61 10.75
N HIS A 57 10.74 -9.12 11.73
CA HIS A 57 10.64 -10.54 12.07
C HIS A 57 9.31 -11.16 11.62
N GLY A 58 8.47 -10.41 10.88
CA GLY A 58 7.18 -10.89 10.39
C GLY A 58 6.05 -10.84 11.42
N ARG A 59 6.22 -10.12 12.53
CA ARG A 59 5.18 -9.96 13.57
C ARG A 59 4.23 -8.82 13.20
N PRO A 60 2.92 -9.02 13.29
CA PRO A 60 1.93 -7.98 12.98
C PRO A 60 2.04 -6.76 13.90
N LEU A 61 1.96 -5.59 13.27
CA LEU A 61 1.94 -4.29 13.91
C LEU A 61 0.68 -3.53 13.49
N LYS A 62 0.06 -2.85 14.46
CA LYS A 62 -1.08 -1.98 14.21
C LYS A 62 -0.93 -0.69 14.99
N GLN A 63 -1.18 0.43 14.32
CA GLN A 63 -1.22 1.73 14.98
C GLN A 63 -2.57 1.93 15.68
N ASP A 64 -2.54 2.28 16.95
CA ASP A 64 -3.72 2.78 17.65
C ASP A 64 -4.04 4.21 17.17
N PRO A 65 -5.23 4.46 16.60
CA PRO A 65 -5.60 5.79 16.13
C PRO A 65 -5.69 6.84 17.26
N SER A 66 -5.96 6.43 18.50
CA SER A 66 -6.10 7.34 19.63
C SER A 66 -4.75 7.73 20.23
N SER A 67 -3.93 6.74 20.60
CA SER A 67 -2.63 7.02 21.24
C SER A 67 -1.50 7.26 20.22
N ARG A 68 -1.69 6.89 18.95
CA ARG A 68 -0.67 6.91 17.87
C ARG A 68 0.50 5.95 18.10
N PHE A 69 0.44 5.11 19.14
CA PHE A 69 1.41 4.04 19.36
C PHE A 69 1.22 2.91 18.35
N TRP A 70 2.35 2.32 17.97
CA TRP A 70 2.38 1.06 17.22
C TRP A 70 2.43 -0.09 18.21
N HIS A 71 1.44 -0.95 18.17
CA HIS A 71 1.36 -2.11 19.05
C HIS A 71 1.59 -3.39 18.26
N TYR A 72 2.34 -4.30 18.86
CA TYR A 72 2.30 -5.70 18.46
C TYR A 72 0.91 -6.22 18.79
N GLY A 73 0.16 -6.63 17.77
CA GLY A 73 -1.20 -7.13 17.92
C GLY A 73 -1.28 -8.52 17.36
N VAL A 74 -1.62 -9.49 18.22
CA VAL A 74 -1.99 -10.89 17.89
C VAL A 74 -2.99 -10.96 16.75
#